data_AF-A0A7V4DH75-F1
#
_entry.id   AF-A0A7V4DH75-F1
#
_cell.length_a   1.000
_cell.length_b   1.000
_cell.length_c   1.000
_cell.angle_alpha   90.00
_cell.angle_beta   90.00
_cell.angle_gamma   90.00
#
_symmetry.space_group_name_H-M   'P 1'
#
loop_
_entity.id
_entity.type
_entity.pdbx_description
1 polymer ?
#
loop_
_entity_poly.entity_id
_entity_poly.type
_entity_poly.pdbx_seq_one_letter_code
_entity_poly.pdbx_strand_id
1 'polypeptide(L)'
;MRKVLLLVVGVFLVFGAGFAWALEPRYGGTLIYGSAGDATRLDPADVTDGISITRTDAMFEGLVRYKPGTTEIEPWLAESWEVS
;
A
#
# COMPACT_ATOMS: atom_id res chain seq x y z
N MET A 1 39.70 -10.19 -24.66
CA MET A 1 38.23 -10.20 -24.78
C MET A 1 37.54 -11.01 -23.68
N ARG A 2 37.91 -12.28 -23.43
CA ARG A 2 37.31 -13.11 -22.36
C ARG A 2 37.37 -12.51 -20.94
N LYS A 3 38.49 -11.88 -20.55
CA LYS A 3 38.66 -11.24 -19.22
C LYS A 3 37.81 -9.98 -19.04
N VAL A 4 37.60 -9.20 -20.12
CA VAL A 4 36.77 -7.99 -20.11
C VAL A 4 35.29 -8.37 -20.02
N LEU A 5 34.87 -9.40 -20.74
CA LEU A 5 33.51 -9.94 -20.66
C LEU A 5 33.18 -10.45 -19.25
N LEU A 6 34.11 -11.13 -18.59
CA LEU A 6 33.95 -11.62 -17.22
C LEU A 6 33.82 -10.47 -16.19
N LEU A 7 34.56 -9.37 -16.39
CA LEU A 7 34.44 -8.18 -15.54
C LEU A 7 33.09 -7.49 -15.72
N VAL A 8 32.60 -7.35 -16.96
CA VAL A 8 31.29 -6.74 -17.23
C VAL A 8 30.15 -7.57 -16.64
N VAL A 9 30.20 -8.90 -16.78
CA VAL A 9 29.21 -9.80 -16.16
C VAL A 9 29.28 -9.76 -14.63
N GLY A 10 30.48 -9.71 -14.05
CA GLY A 10 30.67 -9.58 -12.60
C GLY A 10 30.10 -8.27 -12.05
N VAL A 11 30.32 -7.15 -12.74
CA VAL A 11 29.72 -5.85 -12.38
C VAL A 11 28.19 -5.89 -12.52
N PHE A 12 27.65 -6.51 -13.56
CA PHE A 12 26.21 -6.65 -13.75
C PHE A 12 25.55 -7.50 -12.66
N LEU A 13 26.21 -8.55 -12.18
CA LEU A 13 25.73 -9.40 -11.08
C LEU A 13 25.75 -8.66 -9.73
N VAL A 14 26.79 -7.85 -9.46
CA VAL A 14 26.89 -7.06 -8.22
C VAL A 14 25.85 -5.93 -8.19
N PHE A 15 25.64 -5.22 -9.30
CA PHE A 15 24.62 -4.16 -9.39
C PHE A 15 23.19 -4.73 -9.48
N GLY A 16 22.99 -5.88 -10.14
CA GLY A 16 21.69 -6.55 -10.23
C GLY A 16 21.20 -7.11 -8.89
N ALA A 17 22.11 -7.63 -8.05
CA ALA A 17 21.76 -8.12 -6.72
C ALA A 17 21.28 -7.00 -5.79
N GLY A 18 21.89 -5.81 -5.84
CA GLY A 18 21.45 -4.66 -5.05
C GLY A 18 20.01 -4.20 -5.38
N PHE A 19 19.58 -4.40 -6.63
CA PHE A 19 18.21 -4.11 -7.06
C PHE A 19 17.19 -5.11 -6.50
N ALA A 20 17.57 -6.39 -6.35
CA ALA A 20 16.69 -7.42 -5.78
C ALA A 20 16.44 -7.22 -4.27
N TRP A 21 17.43 -6.71 -3.53
CA TRP A 21 17.32 -6.46 -2.09
C TRP A 21 16.41 -5.28 -1.76
N ALA A 22 16.26 -4.33 -2.70
CA ALA A 22 15.34 -3.20 -2.56
C ALA A 22 13.86 -3.57 -2.74
N LEU A 23 13.57 -4.78 -3.22
CA LEU A 23 12.22 -5.27 -3.49
C LEU A 23 11.64 -6.11 -2.34
N GLU A 24 12.43 -6.42 -1.31
CA GLU A 24 11.94 -7.17 -0.16
C GLU A 24 10.96 -6.32 0.67
N PRO A 25 9.78 -6.83 1.01
CA PRO A 25 8.84 -6.11 1.85
C PRO A 25 9.47 -5.78 3.20
N ARG A 26 9.51 -4.50 3.56
CA ARG A 26 10.00 -4.05 4.86
C ARG A 26 8.86 -4.13 5.86
N TYR A 27 8.98 -5.05 6.82
CA TYR A 27 8.03 -5.20 7.90
C TYR A 27 8.47 -4.43 9.15
N GLY A 28 7.48 -3.94 9.91
CA GLY A 28 7.70 -3.23 11.17
C GLY A 28 8.05 -1.76 11.01
N GLY A 29 8.14 -1.08 12.16
CA GLY A 29 8.27 0.38 12.24
C GLY A 29 7.00 1.02 12.80
N THR A 30 7.06 2.33 13.01
CA THR A 30 5.91 3.14 13.47
C THR A 30 5.77 4.32 12.53
N LEU A 31 4.63 4.42 11.86
CA LEU A 31 4.26 5.59 11.09
C LEU A 31 3.64 6.62 12.02
N ILE A 32 4.29 7.77 12.17
CA ILE A 32 3.74 8.94 12.86
C ILE A 32 3.27 9.92 11.79
N TYR A 33 1.96 10.13 11.69
CA TYR A 33 1.33 11.00 10.71
C TYR A 33 0.63 12.19 11.40
N GLY A 34 0.85 13.40 10.88
CA GLY A 34 0.21 14.62 11.39
C GLY A 34 -1.20 14.79 10.82
N SER A 35 -2.19 14.97 11.69
CA SER A 35 -3.57 15.29 11.30
C SER A 35 -3.83 16.80 11.26
N ALA A 36 -4.76 17.23 10.41
CA ALA A 36 -5.26 18.62 10.44
C ALA A 36 -6.13 18.94 11.67
N GLY A 37 -6.68 17.90 12.33
CA GLY A 37 -7.55 18.02 13.51
C GLY A 37 -7.83 16.65 14.12
N ASP A 38 -8.60 16.64 15.21
CA ASP A 38 -9.06 15.40 15.85
C ASP A 38 -10.29 14.83 15.12
N ALA A 39 -10.55 13.53 15.30
CA ALA A 39 -11.77 12.89 14.80
C ALA A 39 -12.97 13.32 15.66
N THR A 40 -14.10 13.61 15.01
CA THR A 40 -15.32 14.01 15.73
C THR A 40 -15.94 12.80 16.43
N ARG A 41 -16.03 11.67 15.72
CA ARG A 41 -16.48 10.36 16.19
C ARG A 41 -15.79 9.25 15.40
N LEU A 42 -15.88 8.03 15.90
CA LEU A 42 -15.25 6.84 15.30
C LEU A 42 -16.24 5.84 14.71
N ASP A 43 -17.53 6.21 14.63
CA ASP A 43 -18.52 5.45 13.87
C ASP A 43 -18.61 6.05 12.46
N PRO A 44 -18.15 5.34 11.40
CA PRO A 44 -18.16 5.87 10.04
C PRO A 44 -19.57 6.16 9.51
N ALA A 45 -20.61 5.56 10.09
CA ALA A 45 -22.00 5.84 9.70
C ALA A 45 -22.53 7.17 10.25
N ASP A 46 -21.87 7.76 11.26
CA ASP A 46 -22.32 8.99 11.94
C ASP A 46 -21.49 10.24 11.58
N VAL A 47 -20.52 10.11 10.66
CA VAL A 47 -19.63 11.20 10.26
C VAL A 47 -19.60 11.39 8.75
N THR A 48 -19.29 12.61 8.30
CA THR A 48 -19.15 12.95 6.88
C THR A 48 -17.85 13.70 6.58
N ASP A 49 -17.01 13.95 7.58
CA ASP A 49 -15.75 14.67 7.43
C ASP A 49 -14.59 13.71 7.11
N GLY A 50 -13.68 14.16 6.24
CA GLY A 50 -12.54 13.34 5.82
C GLY A 50 -11.54 13.03 6.94
N ILE A 51 -11.47 13.86 7.99
CA ILE A 51 -10.54 13.67 9.10
C ILE A 51 -10.92 12.41 9.87
N SER A 52 -12.19 12.29 10.27
CA SER A 52 -12.76 11.14 10.97
C SER A 52 -12.75 9.89 10.09
N ILE A 53 -13.20 10.02 8.83
CA ILE A 53 -13.26 8.89 7.87
C ILE A 53 -11.87 8.26 7.67
N THR A 54 -10.82 9.07 7.51
CA THR A 54 -9.45 8.54 7.33
C THR A 54 -8.97 7.72 8.54
N ARG A 55 -9.48 7.97 9.75
CA ARG A 55 -9.13 7.18 10.95
C ARG A 55 -9.93 5.89 10.99
N THR A 56 -11.23 5.97 10.68
CA THR A 56 -12.10 4.79 10.64
C THR A 56 -11.70 3.83 9.52
N ASP A 57 -11.17 4.31 8.39
CA ASP A 57 -10.67 3.47 7.30
C ASP A 57 -9.45 2.61 7.70
N ALA A 58 -8.73 2.98 8.75
CA ALA A 58 -7.65 2.17 9.31
C ALA A 58 -8.16 1.08 10.29
N MET A 59 -9.44 1.14 10.67
CA MET A 59 -10.07 0.27 11.69
C MET A 59 -11.16 -0.63 11.11
N PHE A 60 -11.88 -0.15 10.10
CA PHE A 60 -13.04 -0.79 9.51
C PHE A 60 -12.86 -1.00 8.02
N GLU A 61 -13.57 -1.99 7.50
CA GLU A 61 -13.47 -2.41 6.12
C GLU A 61 -14.88 -2.48 5.51
N GLY A 62 -15.02 -2.05 4.26
CA GLY A 62 -16.27 -2.17 3.51
C GLY A 62 -16.40 -3.53 2.83
N LEU A 63 -17.56 -3.79 2.22
CA LEU A 63 -17.75 -4.98 1.36
C LEU A 63 -16.77 -4.96 0.17
N VAL A 64 -16.58 -3.77 -0.41
CA VAL A 64 -15.65 -3.50 -1.52
C VAL A 64 -14.83 -2.25 -1.21
N ARG A 65 -13.77 -2.01 -1.99
CA ARG A 65 -12.97 -0.78 -1.91
C ARG A 65 -12.56 -0.25 -3.27
N TYR A 66 -11.93 0.92 -3.26
CA TYR A 66 -11.15 1.40 -4.39
C TYR A 66 -9.73 0.82 -4.37
N LYS A 67 -9.22 0.42 -5.54
CA LYS A 67 -7.80 0.10 -5.69
C LYS A 67 -6.95 1.31 -5.28
N PRO A 68 -5.78 1.10 -4.65
CA PRO A 68 -4.93 2.20 -4.21
C PRO A 68 -4.60 3.18 -5.35
N GLY A 69 -4.97 4.44 -5.16
CA GLY A 69 -4.68 5.52 -6.12
C GLY A 69 -5.56 5.55 -7.37
N THR A 70 -6.64 4.77 -7.42
CA THR A 70 -7.59 4.78 -8.54
C THR A 70 -9.03 4.89 -8.06
N THR A 71 -9.98 4.96 -8.99
CA THR A 71 -11.42 4.91 -8.73
C THR A 71 -12.05 3.57 -9.13
N GLU A 72 -11.22 2.56 -9.42
CA GLU A 72 -11.68 1.22 -9.76
C GLU A 72 -12.06 0.44 -8.49
N ILE A 73 -13.22 -0.19 -8.51
CA ILE A 73 -13.70 -1.02 -7.39
C ILE A 73 -13.02 -2.39 -7.43
N GLU A 74 -12.60 -2.89 -6.27
CA GLU A 74 -12.11 -4.27 -6.08
C GLU A 74 -12.71 -4.92 -4.82
N PRO A 75 -12.70 -6.26 -4.74
CA PRO A 75 -13.10 -7.00 -3.55
C PRO A 75 -12.40 -6.53 -2.28
N TRP A 76 -13.12 -6.54 -1.16
CA TRP A 76 -12.55 -6.45 0.18
C TRP A 76 -13.18 -7.52 1.07
N LEU A 77 -14.14 -7.17 1.94
CA LEU A 77 -14.80 -8.17 2.81
C LEU A 77 -15.68 -9.11 1.99
N ALA A 78 -16.28 -8.62 0.89
CA ALA A 78 -16.96 -9.44 -0.08
C ALA A 78 -15.98 -9.86 -1.18
N GLU A 79 -15.77 -11.17 -1.32
CA GLU A 79 -14.89 -11.74 -2.34
C GLU A 79 -15.51 -11.68 -3.75
N SER A 80 -16.85 -11.69 -3.86
CA SER A 80 -17.60 -11.59 -5.11
C SER A 80 -18.99 -10.99 -4.89
N TRP A 81 -19.61 -10.50 -5.97
CA TRP A 81 -20.99 -10.02 -5.98
C TRP A 81 -21.59 -10.18 -7.38
N GLU A 82 -22.91 -10.34 -7.44
CA GLU A 82 -23.69 -10.36 -8.67
C GLU A 82 -24.66 -9.18 -8.68
N VAL A 83 -24.96 -8.66 -9.87
CA VAL A 83 -25.91 -7.56 -10.07
C VAL A 83 -27.04 -8.07 -10.98
N SER A 84 -28.30 -7.85 -10.57
CA SER A 84 -29.51 -8.32 -11.26
C SER A 84 -29.86 -7.50 -12.50
#